data_AF-A0A521LFQ8-F1
#
_entry.id   AF-A0A521LFQ8-F1
#
_cell.length_a   1.000
_cell.length_b   1.000
_cell.length_c   1.000
_cell.angle_alpha   90.00
_cell.angle_beta   90.00
_cell.angle_gamma   90.00
#
_symmetry.space_group_name_H-M   'P 1'
#
loop_
_entity.id
_entity.type
_entity.pdbx_description
1 polymer ?
#
loop_
_entity_poly.entity_id
_entity_poly.type
_entity_poly.pdbx_seq_one_letter_code
_entity_poly.pdbx_strand_id
1 'polypeptide(L)'
;MEQPRQRRTWYLGPVVAVTLLVGVLIGKGWERTGHATETYEELKTFSEVLTQVQKHYVEEVKPKELVQGAIRGMLSTLDPHSAYMTPDMYKEIQVETKGEFGGVGIQIGIKDNRLAVIAPIEGTPAQKAGIKAGDFIT
;
A
#
# COMPACT_ATOMS: atom_id res chain seq x y z
N MET A 1 34.39 -37.64 -60.10
CA MET A 1 33.25 -36.86 -60.65
C MET A 1 32.01 -37.72 -60.41
N GLU A 2 30.94 -37.34 -59.71
CA GLU A 2 30.51 -36.14 -58.99
C GLU A 2 29.30 -36.57 -58.14
N GLN A 3 29.21 -36.07 -56.91
CA GLN A 3 27.95 -35.95 -56.14
C GLN A 3 27.16 -34.74 -56.71
N PRO A 4 25.82 -34.57 -56.52
CA PRO A 4 25.20 -34.62 -55.18
C PRO A 4 23.72 -35.03 -55.05
N ARG A 5 23.42 -35.66 -53.91
CA ARG A 5 22.09 -36.03 -53.40
C ARG A 5 21.64 -35.05 -52.29
N GLN A 6 21.77 -33.73 -52.51
CA GLN A 6 21.75 -32.73 -51.41
C GLN A 6 20.55 -31.76 -51.41
N ARG A 7 19.57 -31.88 -52.32
CA ARG A 7 18.46 -30.90 -52.43
C ARG A 7 17.28 -31.13 -51.48
N ARG A 8 17.06 -32.34 -50.95
CA ARG A 8 15.90 -32.63 -50.08
C ARG A 8 16.13 -32.31 -48.59
N THR A 9 17.39 -32.20 -48.16
CA THR A 9 17.77 -31.88 -46.78
C THR A 9 17.79 -30.37 -46.50
N TRP A 10 17.75 -29.53 -47.54
CA TRP A 10 17.81 -28.07 -47.41
C TRP A 10 16.52 -27.45 -46.83
N TYR A 11 15.37 -28.11 -46.99
CA TYR A 11 14.08 -27.65 -46.45
C TYR A 11 13.81 -28.11 -45.01
N LEU A 12 14.56 -29.09 -44.50
CA LEU A 12 14.38 -29.62 -43.13
C LEU A 12 14.88 -28.64 -42.06
N GLY A 13 16.01 -27.96 -42.33
CA GLY A 13 16.57 -26.93 -41.45
C GLY A 13 15.59 -25.80 -41.10
N PRO A 14 14.97 -25.11 -42.08
CA PRO A 14 14.05 -24.01 -41.80
C PRO A 14 12.75 -24.48 -41.12
N VAL A 15 12.24 -25.69 -41.42
CA VAL A 15 11.03 -26.22 -40.76
C VAL A 15 11.28 -26.52 -39.28
N VAL A 16 12.44 -27.08 -38.94
CA VAL A 16 12.84 -27.30 -37.54
C VAL A 16 13.08 -25.98 -36.83
N ALA A 17 13.69 -25.00 -37.50
CA ALA A 17 13.88 -23.66 -36.93
C ALA A 17 12.55 -22.96 -36.65
N VAL A 18 11.57 -23.04 -37.57
CA VAL A 18 10.23 -22.44 -37.41
C VAL A 18 9.45 -23.12 -36.29
N THR A 19 9.49 -24.45 -36.20
CA THR A 19 8.80 -25.18 -35.12
C THR A 19 9.42 -24.90 -33.74
N LEU A 20 10.74 -24.77 -33.64
CA LEU A 20 11.40 -24.31 -32.42
C LEU A 20 11.05 -22.85 -32.09
N LEU A 21 10.99 -21.96 -33.09
CA LEU A 21 10.61 -20.56 -32.89
C LEU A 21 9.17 -20.43 -32.40
N VAL A 22 8.23 -21.17 -33.01
CA VAL A 22 6.83 -21.22 -32.59
C VAL A 22 6.70 -21.82 -31.20
N GLY A 23 7.44 -22.90 -30.90
CA GLY A 23 7.49 -23.49 -29.55
C GLY A 23 7.98 -22.51 -28.49
N VAL A 24 9.01 -21.71 -28.79
CA VAL A 24 9.54 -20.68 -27.86
C VAL A 24 8.56 -19.51 -27.69
N LEU A 25 7.88 -19.09 -28.77
CA LEU A 25 6.88 -18.02 -28.70
C LEU A 25 5.65 -18.44 -27.86
N ILE A 26 5.18 -19.67 -28.03
CA ILE A 26 4.06 -20.23 -27.26
C ILE A 26 4.49 -20.50 -25.81
N GLY A 27 5.68 -21.08 -25.60
CA GLY A 27 6.22 -21.39 -24.27
C GLY A 27 6.41 -20.16 -23.40
N LYS A 28 6.88 -19.03 -23.96
CA LYS A 28 7.00 -17.75 -23.23
C LYS A 28 5.66 -17.09 -22.90
N GLY A 29 4.59 -17.43 -23.62
CA GLY A 29 3.24 -16.92 -23.35
C GLY A 29 2.52 -17.66 -22.21
N TRP A 30 2.83 -18.94 -22.00
CA TRP A 30 2.12 -19.80 -21.05
C TRP A 30 2.49 -19.56 -19.59
N GLU A 31 3.73 -19.14 -19.30
CA GLU A 31 4.16 -18.85 -17.93
C GLU A 31 3.56 -17.56 -17.36
N ARG A 32 3.10 -16.63 -18.21
CA ARG A 32 2.56 -15.33 -17.76
C ARG A 32 1.05 -15.30 -17.54
N THR A 33 0.29 -16.25 -18.09
CA THR A 33 -1.17 -16.27 -17.97
C THR A 33 -1.65 -16.84 -16.63
N GLY A 34 -0.89 -17.75 -16.00
CA GLY A 34 -1.26 -18.37 -14.72
C GLY A 34 -1.38 -17.37 -13.57
N HIS A 35 -0.29 -16.66 -13.25
CA HIS A 35 -0.26 -15.70 -12.13
C HIS A 35 -1.19 -14.49 -12.29
N ALA A 36 -1.38 -14.02 -13.54
CA ALA A 36 -2.32 -12.94 -13.82
C ALA A 36 -3.78 -13.36 -13.58
N THR A 37 -4.12 -14.63 -13.83
CA THR A 37 -5.46 -15.17 -13.61
C THR A 37 -5.77 -15.32 -12.13
N GLU A 38 -4.84 -15.86 -11.33
CA GLU A 38 -5.03 -16.02 -9.87
C GLU A 38 -5.22 -14.67 -9.17
N THR A 39 -4.37 -13.68 -9.47
CA THR A 39 -4.46 -12.33 -8.87
C THR A 39 -5.80 -11.66 -9.20
N TYR A 40 -6.31 -11.88 -10.42
CA TYR A 40 -7.58 -11.31 -10.85
C TYR A 40 -8.78 -11.89 -10.09
N GLU A 41 -8.81 -13.20 -9.85
CA GLU A 41 -9.87 -13.86 -9.08
C GLU A 41 -9.86 -13.41 -7.61
N GLU A 42 -8.69 -13.22 -7.02
CA GLU A 42 -8.56 -12.69 -5.64
C GLU A 42 -9.07 -11.25 -5.54
N LEU A 43 -8.72 -10.38 -6.51
CA LEU A 43 -9.21 -9.00 -6.56
C LEU A 43 -10.74 -8.93 -6.74
N LYS A 44 -11.29 -9.84 -7.54
CA LYS A 44 -12.75 -9.96 -7.72
C LYS A 44 -13.42 -10.31 -6.40
N THR A 45 -12.92 -11.33 -5.71
CA THR A 45 -13.44 -11.76 -4.40
C THR A 45 -13.38 -10.62 -3.38
N PHE A 46 -12.25 -9.90 -3.33
CA PHE A 46 -12.10 -8.72 -2.47
C PHE A 46 -13.13 -7.64 -2.76
N SER A 47 -13.37 -7.33 -4.03
CA SER A 47 -14.35 -6.33 -4.47
C SER A 47 -15.79 -6.71 -4.10
N GLU A 48 -16.13 -7.99 -4.22
CA GLU A 48 -17.44 -8.53 -3.81
C GLU A 48 -17.65 -8.38 -2.30
N VAL A 49 -16.66 -8.75 -1.49
CA VAL A 49 -16.72 -8.58 -0.03
C VAL A 49 -16.86 -7.11 0.36
N LEU A 50 -16.08 -6.22 -0.25
CA LEU A 50 -16.16 -4.78 0.00
C LEU A 50 -17.57 -4.24 -0.30
N THR A 51 -18.16 -4.67 -1.41
CA THR A 51 -19.52 -4.30 -1.82
C THR A 51 -20.56 -4.85 -0.84
N GLN A 52 -20.38 -6.09 -0.37
CA GLN A 52 -21.29 -6.73 0.58
C GLN A 52 -21.32 -5.97 1.90
N VAL A 53 -20.14 -5.59 2.43
CA VAL A 53 -20.03 -4.79 3.64
C VAL A 53 -20.72 -3.44 3.46
N GLN A 54 -20.47 -2.73 2.36
CA GLN A 54 -21.09 -1.42 2.11
C GLN A 54 -22.61 -1.46 2.05
N LYS A 55 -23.19 -2.53 1.49
CA LYS A 55 -24.64 -2.64 1.28
C LYS A 55 -25.41 -3.19 2.50
N HIS A 56 -24.76 -4.03 3.29
CA HIS A 56 -25.45 -4.83 4.31
C HIS A 56 -24.98 -4.54 5.73
N TYR A 57 -23.99 -3.67 5.94
CA TYR A 57 -23.62 -3.25 7.27
C TYR A 57 -24.69 -2.36 7.91
N VAL A 58 -24.82 -2.44 9.24
CA VAL A 58 -25.87 -1.77 10.02
C VAL A 58 -25.75 -0.25 10.00
N GLU A 59 -24.53 0.27 9.83
CA GLU A 59 -24.22 1.70 9.78
C GLU A 59 -23.66 2.09 8.41
N GLU A 60 -23.76 3.38 8.08
CA GLU A 60 -23.14 3.92 6.87
C GLU A 60 -21.62 3.89 6.99
N VAL A 61 -20.98 3.17 6.07
CA VAL A 61 -19.52 3.01 6.03
C VAL A 61 -18.92 3.75 4.85
N LYS A 62 -17.87 4.54 5.09
CA LYS A 62 -17.20 5.27 4.01
C LYS A 62 -16.26 4.33 3.24
N PRO A 63 -16.34 4.27 1.90
CA PRO A 63 -15.48 3.41 1.08
C PRO A 63 -13.98 3.63 1.35
N LYS A 64 -13.58 4.89 1.55
CA LYS A 64 -12.19 5.27 1.84
C LYS A 64 -11.67 4.63 3.13
N GLU A 65 -12.49 4.58 4.18
CA GLU A 65 -12.10 4.01 5.47
C GLU A 65 -11.93 2.49 5.39
N LEU A 66 -12.84 1.81 4.66
CA LEU A 66 -12.75 0.36 4.43
C LEU A 66 -11.49 -0.02 3.64
N VAL A 67 -11.18 0.72 2.57
CA VAL A 67 -9.98 0.47 1.75
C VAL A 67 -8.71 0.72 2.56
N GLN A 68 -8.64 1.82 3.33
CA GLN A 68 -7.49 2.09 4.19
C GLN A 68 -7.34 1.03 5.28
N GLY A 69 -8.44 0.55 5.86
CA GLY A 69 -8.45 -0.57 6.81
C GLY A 69 -7.93 -1.86 6.19
N ALA A 70 -8.36 -2.19 4.97
CA ALA A 70 -7.88 -3.36 4.24
C ALA A 70 -6.37 -3.28 3.97
N ILE A 71 -5.84 -2.12 3.55
CA ILE A 71 -4.40 -1.91 3.35
C ILE A 71 -3.63 -2.11 4.65
N ARG A 72 -4.11 -1.55 5.76
CA ARG A 72 -3.49 -1.76 7.09
C ARG A 72 -3.50 -3.23 7.51
N GLY A 73 -4.61 -3.93 7.26
CA GLY A 73 -4.74 -5.37 7.51
C GLY A 73 -3.72 -6.17 6.70
N MET A 74 -3.59 -5.90 5.40
CA MET A 74 -2.58 -6.57 4.55
C MET A 74 -1.16 -6.34 5.10
N LEU A 75 -0.79 -5.10 5.41
CA LEU A 75 0.55 -4.81 5.93
C LEU A 75 0.84 -5.46 7.29
N SER A 76 -0.18 -5.58 8.15
CA SER A 76 -0.03 -6.27 9.44
C SER A 76 0.31 -7.76 9.30
N THR A 77 -0.01 -8.37 8.15
CA THR A 77 0.35 -9.77 7.85
C THR A 77 1.75 -9.94 7.27
N LEU A 78 2.37 -8.86 6.77
CA LEU A 78 3.73 -8.91 6.23
C LEU A 78 4.76 -8.92 7.37
N ASP A 79 4.76 -7.87 8.19
CA ASP A 79 5.66 -7.74 9.33
C ASP A 79 5.20 -6.64 10.32
N PRO A 80 5.71 -6.63 11.57
CA PRO A 80 5.31 -5.66 12.60
C PRO A 80 5.74 -4.20 12.35
N HIS A 81 6.65 -3.96 11.41
CA HIS A 81 7.21 -2.65 11.07
C HIS A 81 6.65 -2.07 9.77
N SER A 82 5.92 -2.86 8.99
CA SER A 82 5.19 -2.42 7.79
C SER A 82 3.91 -1.68 8.17
N ALA A 83 3.81 -0.40 7.77
CA ALA A 83 2.65 0.43 8.07
C ALA A 83 2.25 1.32 6.89
N TYR A 84 0.94 1.55 6.74
CA TYR A 84 0.38 2.48 5.76
C TYR A 84 0.04 3.81 6.41
N MET A 85 0.67 4.89 5.94
CA MET A 85 0.46 6.24 6.43
C MET A 85 -0.61 6.94 5.59
N THR A 86 -1.66 7.43 6.24
CA THR A 86 -2.61 8.34 5.58
C THR A 86 -1.97 9.73 5.43
N PRO A 87 -2.44 10.56 4.49
CA PRO A 87 -1.96 11.94 4.36
C PRO A 87 -2.00 12.74 5.67
N ASP A 88 -3.04 12.51 6.49
CA ASP A 88 -3.21 13.18 7.78
C ASP A 88 -2.15 12.72 8.79
N MET A 89 -1.91 11.40 8.90
CA MET A 89 -0.83 10.86 9.75
C MET A 89 0.55 11.37 9.32
N TYR A 90 0.80 11.41 8.00
CA TYR A 90 2.07 11.92 7.48
C TYR A 90 2.25 13.41 7.79
N LYS A 91 1.17 14.20 7.73
CA LYS A 91 1.19 15.61 8.10
C LYS A 91 1.48 15.80 9.58
N GLU A 92 0.90 14.98 10.44
CA GLU A 92 1.13 15.02 11.90
C GLU A 92 2.58 14.69 12.26
N ILE A 93 3.15 13.65 11.63
CA ILE A 93 4.56 13.30 11.81
C ILE A 93 5.49 14.39 11.29
N GLN A 94 5.13 15.07 10.20
CA GLN A 94 5.89 16.24 9.74
C GLN A 94 5.82 17.40 10.73
N VAL A 95 4.66 17.65 11.33
CA VAL A 95 4.49 18.68 12.38
C VAL A 95 5.37 18.36 13.58
N GLU A 96 5.35 17.11 14.04
CA GLU A 96 6.19 16.62 15.14
C GLU A 96 7.68 16.75 14.82
N THR A 97 8.10 16.33 13.63
CA THR A 97 9.51 16.35 13.20
C THR A 97 10.04 17.77 13.00
N LYS A 98 9.21 18.68 12.47
CA LYS A 98 9.60 20.09 12.25
C LYS A 98 9.49 20.92 13.53
N GLY A 99 8.84 20.41 14.57
CA GLY A 99 8.48 21.19 15.76
C GLY A 99 7.48 22.32 15.44
N GLU A 100 6.79 22.25 14.30
CA GLU A 100 5.82 23.27 13.86
C GLU A 100 4.42 22.91 14.34
N PHE A 101 4.23 22.99 15.66
CA PHE A 101 2.91 22.78 16.26
C PHE A 101 2.04 24.01 15.97
N GLY A 102 1.06 23.86 15.07
CA GLY A 102 0.13 24.93 14.75
C GLY A 102 -0.61 25.40 16.01
N GLY A 103 -0.39 26.64 16.44
CA GLY A 103 -1.07 27.24 17.60
C GLY A 103 -0.16 28.09 18.50
N VAL A 104 -0.51 28.14 19.79
CA VAL A 104 0.21 28.89 20.85
C VAL A 104 1.51 28.22 21.31
N GLY A 105 1.83 27.02 20.83
CA GLY A 105 3.08 26.31 21.15
C GLY A 105 3.03 25.42 22.40
N ILE A 106 2.02 24.56 22.49
CA ILE A 106 1.87 23.56 23.56
C ILE A 106 1.88 22.15 22.99
N GLN A 107 2.55 21.23 23.67
CA GLN A 107 2.39 19.80 23.48
C GLN A 107 1.24 19.31 24.38
N ILE A 108 0.26 18.64 23.80
CA ILE A 108 -0.92 18.11 24.50
C ILE A 108 -0.93 16.59 24.50
N GLY A 109 -1.58 16.00 25.50
CA GLY A 109 -1.79 14.57 25.61
C GLY A 109 -2.97 14.25 26.52
N ILE A 110 -3.32 12.98 26.60
CA ILE A 110 -4.35 12.50 27.53
C ILE A 110 -3.67 12.08 28.85
N LYS A 111 -4.09 12.69 29.96
CA LYS A 111 -3.70 12.29 31.32
C LYS A 111 -4.94 12.22 32.20
N ASP A 112 -5.10 11.14 32.95
CA ASP A 112 -6.27 10.91 33.82
C ASP A 112 -7.61 11.09 33.09
N ASN A 113 -7.67 10.55 31.86
CA ASN A 113 -8.84 10.63 30.97
C ASN A 113 -9.29 12.07 30.61
N ARG A 114 -8.39 13.05 30.74
CA ARG A 114 -8.58 14.46 30.41
C ARG A 114 -7.46 14.95 29.49
N LEU A 115 -7.77 15.98 28.69
CA LEU A 115 -6.75 16.65 27.88
C LEU A 115 -5.85 17.51 28.78
N ALA A 116 -4.55 17.26 28.73
CA ALA A 116 -3.55 17.94 29.55
C ALA A 116 -2.36 18.40 28.70
N VAL A 117 -1.72 19.47 29.14
CA VAL A 117 -0.47 19.98 28.59
C VAL A 117 0.68 19.09 29.08
N ILE A 118 1.39 18.45 28.15
CA ILE A 118 2.61 17.71 28.44
C ILE A 118 3.75 18.69 28.74
N ALA A 119 3.98 19.63 27.82
CA ALA A 119 4.98 20.68 27.98
C ALA A 119 4.68 21.88 27.06
N PRO A 120 4.94 23.12 27.50
CA PRO A 120 5.03 24.27 26.60
C PRO A 120 6.34 24.19 25.80
N ILE A 121 6.33 24.68 24.56
CA ILE A 121 7.52 24.74 23.71
C ILE A 121 8.29 26.02 24.02
N GLU A 122 9.62 25.92 24.12
CA GLU A 122 10.47 27.07 24.41
C GLU A 122 10.32 28.18 23.36
N GLY A 123 10.30 29.43 23.83
CA GLY A 123 10.18 30.63 22.99
C GLY A 123 8.77 30.92 22.46
N THR A 124 7.81 30.02 22.67
CA THR A 124 6.44 30.16 22.14
C THR A 124 5.54 31.05 23.02
N PRO A 125 4.43 31.59 22.48
CA PRO A 125 3.46 32.36 23.25
C PRO A 125 2.94 31.63 24.49
N ALA A 126 2.77 30.30 24.44
CA ALA A 126 2.33 29.49 25.57
C ALA A 126 3.30 29.54 26.75
N GLN A 127 4.61 29.43 26.48
CA GLN A 127 5.63 29.56 27.52
C GLN A 127 5.63 30.99 28.11
N LYS A 128 5.52 32.01 27.25
CA LYS A 128 5.44 33.42 27.67
C LYS A 128 4.18 33.73 28.48
N ALA A 129 3.08 33.04 28.20
CA ALA A 129 1.84 33.10 28.95
C ALA A 129 1.90 32.33 30.29
N GLY A 130 3.00 31.63 30.58
CA GLY A 130 3.21 30.93 31.83
C GLY A 130 2.48 29.59 31.92
N ILE A 131 2.03 29.01 30.80
CA ILE A 131 1.46 27.67 30.75
C ILE A 131 2.51 26.66 31.20
N LYS A 132 2.12 25.68 32.03
CA LYS A 132 3.02 24.68 32.60
C LYS A 132 2.61 23.27 32.21
N ALA A 133 3.59 22.37 32.30
CA ALA A 133 3.35 20.94 32.24
C ALA A 133 2.35 20.53 33.33
N GLY A 134 1.30 19.80 32.94
CA GLY A 134 0.22 19.35 33.83
C GLY A 134 -1.01 20.26 33.86
N ASP A 135 -1.01 21.41 33.18
CA ASP A 135 -2.22 22.21 33.03
C ASP A 135 -3.28 21.43 32.23
N PHE A 136 -4.53 21.49 32.67
CA PHE A 136 -5.63 20.81 31.97
C PHE A 136 -6.38 21.78 31.06
N ILE A 137 -6.71 21.31 29.86
CA ILE A 137 -7.53 22.05 28.91
C ILE A 137 -8.99 21.69 29.20
N THR A 138 -9.82 22.72 29.42
CA THR A 138 -11.24 22.58 29.76
C THR A 138 -12.11 22.99 28.58
#